data_AF-A0A527GID1-F1
#
_entry.id   AF-A0A527GID1-F1
#
_cell.length_a   1.000
_cell.length_b   1.000
_cell.length_c   1.000
_cell.angle_alpha   90.00
_cell.angle_beta   90.00
_cell.angle_gamma   90.00
#
_symmetry.space_group_name_H-M   'P 1'
#
loop_
_entity.id
_entity.type
_entity.pdbx_description
1 polymer ?
#
loop_
_entity_poly.entity_id
_entity_poly.type
_entity_poly.pdbx_seq_one_letter_code
_entity_poly.pdbx_strand_id
1 'polypeptide(L)' 'FKVIGSGAVYLVDAAGVTHSNIAEGEPDAALSIHDLRVHVLSSGDAFDLAMRRPVGVP' A
#
# COMPACT_ATOMS: atom_id res chain seq x y z
N PHE A 1 0.82 7.05 -11.21
CA PHE A 1 1.89 6.49 -12.06
C PHE A 1 1.37 5.26 -12.78
N LYS A 2 2.07 4.75 -13.80
CA LYS A 2 1.76 3.50 -14.50
C LYS A 2 2.86 2.48 -14.25
N VAL A 3 2.51 1.22 -14.01
CA VAL A 3 3.47 0.13 -13.82
C VAL A 3 4.00 -0.36 -15.16
N ILE A 4 5.32 -0.53 -15.23
CA ILE A 4 6.06 -1.02 -16.40
C ILE A 4 6.96 -2.19 -15.98
N GLY A 5 7.08 -3.19 -16.84
CA GLY A 5 7.87 -4.40 -16.59
C GLY A 5 7.01 -5.60 -16.22
N SER A 6 7.63 -6.79 -16.15
CA SER A 6 6.95 -8.06 -15.91
C SER A 6 6.72 -8.41 -14.44
N GLY A 7 7.21 -7.58 -13.52
CA GLY A 7 7.05 -7.75 -12.08
C GLY A 7 5.73 -7.15 -11.55
N ALA A 8 5.72 -6.91 -10.24
CA ALA A 8 4.60 -6.28 -9.55
C ALA A 8 5.09 -5.10 -8.69
N VAL A 9 4.23 -4.10 -8.54
CA VAL A 9 4.42 -3.00 -7.59
C VAL A 9 3.44 -3.18 -6.43
N TYR A 10 3.99 -3.25 -5.22
CA TYR A 10 3.22 -3.31 -3.98
C TYR A 10 3.18 -1.90 -3.39
N LEU A 11 2.01 -1.28 -3.40
CA LEU A 11 1.80 0.01 -2.77
C LEU A 11 1.11 -0.20 -1.42
N VAL A 12 1.81 0.16 -0.36
CA VAL A 12 1.32 0.08 1.02
C VAL A 12 0.77 1.46 1.42
N ASP A 13 -0.54 1.57 1.60
CA ASP A 13 -1.23 2.82 1.95
C ASP A 13 -1.68 2.79 3.42
N ALA A 14 -0.88 3.44 4.27
CA ALA A 14 -1.13 3.56 5.70
C ALA A 14 -2.06 4.73 6.07
N ALA A 15 -2.66 5.44 5.10
CA ALA A 15 -3.46 6.62 5.38
C ALA A 15 -4.73 6.36 6.22
N GLY A 16 -5.29 5.17 6.10
CA GLY A 16 -6.49 4.74 6.83
C GLY A 16 -6.19 3.88 8.08
N VAL A 17 -4.92 3.71 8.43
CA VAL A 17 -4.52 2.87 9.57
C VAL A 17 -5.10 3.44 10.85
N THR A 18 -5.77 2.59 11.63
CA THR A 18 -6.43 2.96 12.89
C THR A 18 -5.60 2.62 14.12
N HIS A 19 -4.62 1.70 13.98
CA HIS A 19 -3.70 1.32 15.04
C HIS A 19 -2.38 0.81 14.45
N SER A 20 -1.28 1.15 15.12
CA SER A 20 0.03 0.54 14.89
C SER A 20 0.85 0.57 16.18
N ASN A 21 1.52 -0.53 16.51
CA ASN A 21 2.44 -0.60 17.65
C ASN A 21 3.87 -0.11 17.29
N ILE A 22 4.08 0.49 16.12
CA ILE A 22 5.41 0.96 15.67
C ILE A 22 6.02 2.04 16.59
N ALA A 23 5.18 2.87 17.21
CA ALA A 23 5.62 3.95 18.10
C ALA A 23 5.96 3.46 19.51
N GLU A 24 5.58 2.23 19.86
CA GLU A 24 5.80 1.64 21.19
C GLU A 24 7.25 1.16 21.38
N GLY A 25 8.03 1.07 20.30
CA GLY A 25 9.50 1.09 20.36
C GLY A 25 10.16 -0.18 20.89
N GLU A 26 9.42 -1.28 21.07
CA GLU A 26 9.95 -2.62 21.34
C GLU A 26 10.57 -3.18 20.04
N PRO A 27 11.89 -3.13 19.84
CA PRO A 27 12.52 -3.37 18.53
C PRO A 27 12.37 -4.80 18.02
N ASP A 28 12.09 -5.74 18.95
CA ASP A 28 11.98 -7.17 18.69
C ASP A 28 10.53 -7.68 18.76
N ALA A 29 9.55 -6.78 18.96
CA ALA A 29 8.14 -7.14 18.95
C ALA A 29 7.59 -7.28 17.53
N ALA A 30 6.62 -8.19 17.35
CA ALA A 30 5.91 -8.31 16.08
C ALA A 30 5.11 -7.03 15.79
N LEU A 31 5.21 -6.53 14.55
CA LEU A 31 4.47 -5.37 14.09
C LEU A 31 2.97 -5.71 13.93
N SER A 32 2.12 -4.94 14.61
CA SER A 32 0.67 -4.97 14.47
C SER A 32 0.23 -3.70 13.75
N ILE A 33 -0.54 -3.83 12.67
CA ILE A 33 -1.14 -2.70 11.95
C ILE A 33 -2.59 -3.06 11.60
N HIS A 34 -3.54 -2.20 11.98
CA HIS A 34 -4.96 -2.40 11.69
C HIS A 34 -5.41 -1.49 10.55
N ASP A 35 -6.34 -1.98 9.72
CA ASP A 35 -6.93 -1.26 8.58
C ASP A 35 -5.94 -0.76 7.52
N LEU A 36 -4.82 -1.49 7.34
CA LEU A 36 -3.87 -1.24 6.26
C LEU A 36 -4.47 -1.59 4.91
N ARG A 37 -4.29 -0.71 3.92
CA ARG A 37 -4.63 -1.00 2.53
C ARG A 37 -3.37 -1.34 1.73
N VAL A 38 -3.43 -2.43 0.97
CA VAL A 38 -2.38 -2.81 0.04
C VAL A 38 -2.96 -2.86 -1.37
N HIS A 39 -2.29 -2.19 -2.31
CA HIS A 39 -2.56 -2.29 -3.73
C HIS A 39 -1.43 -3.07 -4.40
N VAL A 40 -1.75 -4.14 -5.09
CA VAL A 40 -0.79 -4.92 -5.89
C VAL A 40 -1.10 -4.66 -7.35
N LEU A 41 -0.14 -4.09 -8.07
CA LEU A 41 -0.29 -3.60 -9.43
C LEU A 41 0.66 -4.35 -10.36
N SER A 42 0.12 -4.76 -11.51
CA SER A 42 0.81 -5.47 -12.58
C SER A 42 1.10 -4.55 -13.77
N SER A 43 1.80 -5.07 -14.79
CA SER A 43 2.11 -4.32 -16.01
C SER A 43 0.85 -3.70 -16.63
N GLY A 44 0.89 -2.40 -16.87
CA GLY A 44 -0.22 -1.67 -17.48
C GLY A 44 -1.15 -0.98 -16.48
N ASP A 45 -1.22 -1.46 -15.23
CA ASP A 45 -2.03 -0.83 -14.20
C ASP A 45 -1.55 0.59 -13.91
N ALA A 46 -2.50 1.48 -13.65
CA ALA A 46 -2.23 2.85 -13.26
C ALA A 46 -2.79 3.15 -11.87
N PHE A 47 -2.10 4.00 -11.14
CA PHE A 47 -2.49 4.46 -9.81
C PHE A 47 -2.55 5.98 -9.75
N ASP A 48 -3.67 6.51 -9.26
CA ASP A 48 -3.84 7.92 -8.96
C ASP A 48 -3.38 8.16 -7.51
N LEU A 49 -2.27 8.90 -7.36
CA LEU A 49 -1.70 9.23 -6.05
C LEU A 49 -2.56 10.20 -5.25
N ALA A 50 -3.27 11.11 -5.92
CA ALA A 50 -4.12 12.09 -5.26
C ALA A 50 -5.38 11.41 -4.70
N MET A 51 -5.98 10.49 -5.47
CA MET A 51 -7.14 9.72 -5.03
C MET A 51 -6.78 8.51 -4.15
N ARG A 52 -5.49 8.11 -4.13
CA ARG A 52 -4.99 6.89 -3.47
C ARG A 52 -5.74 5.64 -3.93
N ARG A 53 -5.92 5.49 -5.25
CA ARG A 53 -6.62 4.36 -5.85
C ARG A 53 -6.01 3.96 -7.19
N PRO A 54 -6.12 2.68 -7.59
CA PRO A 54 -5.95 2.31 -8.97
C PRO A 54 -6.90 3.11 -9.85
N VAL A 55 -6.40 3.60 -10.98
CA VAL A 55 -7.24 4.16 -12.02
C VAL A 55 -8.10 3.01 -12.54
N GLY A 56 -9.42 3.19 -12.54
CA GLY A 56 -10.36 2.12 -12.90
C GLY A 56 -9.94 1.44 -14.20
N VAL A 57 -9.82 0.11 -14.16
CA VAL A 57 -9.72 -0.70 -15.36
C VAL A 57 -11.14 -0.75 -15.96
N PRO A 58 -11.30 -0.53 -17.28
CA PRO A 58 -12.59 -0.78 -17.94
C PRO A 58 -13.13 -2.19 -17.67
#